data_AF-A0A9X4MF13-F1
#
_entry.id   AF-A0A9X4MF13-F1
#
_cell.length_a   1.000
_cell.length_b   1.000
_cell.length_c   1.000
_cell.angle_alpha   90.00
_cell.angle_beta   90.00
_cell.angle_gamma   90.00
#
_symmetry.space_group_name_H-M   'P 1'
#
loop_
_entity.id
_entity.type
_entity.pdbx_description
1 polymer ?
#
loop_
_entity_poly.entity_id
_entity_poly.type
_entity_poly.pdbx_seq_one_letter_code
_entity_poly.pdbx_strand_id
1 'polypeptide(L)' 'MTTAVQRRESASIWDQFCNWITSTNNRLYIGWFGVIMIPCLLAA' A
#
# COMPACT_ATOMS: atom_id res chain seq x y z
N MET A 1 -3.22 -5.22 -35.28
CA MET A 1 -3.72 -4.26 -34.29
C MET A 1 -4.18 -5.04 -33.06
N THR A 2 -3.29 -5.24 -32.10
CA THR A 2 -3.61 -5.90 -30.83
C THR A 2 -4.07 -4.83 -29.85
N THR A 3 -5.38 -4.66 -29.71
CA THR A 3 -5.97 -3.85 -28.64
C THR A 3 -5.80 -4.60 -27.33
N ALA A 4 -4.64 -4.46 -26.71
CA ALA A 4 -4.44 -4.83 -25.31
C ALA A 4 -5.45 -4.02 -24.51
N VAL A 5 -6.50 -4.69 -24.04
CA VAL A 5 -7.46 -4.14 -23.09
C VAL A 5 -6.65 -3.72 -21.87
N GLN A 6 -6.30 -2.44 -21.80
CA GLN A 6 -5.84 -1.81 -20.57
C GLN A 6 -7.06 -1.85 -19.64
N ARG A 7 -7.20 -2.98 -18.94
CA ARG A 7 -8.05 -3.08 -17.78
C ARG A 7 -7.50 -2.01 -16.84
N ARG A 8 -8.10 -0.82 -16.89
CA ARG A 8 -8.08 0.09 -15.76
C ARG A 8 -8.79 -0.70 -14.67
N GLU A 9 -8.04 -1.58 -14.01
CA GLU A 9 -8.38 -2.00 -12.67
C GLU A 9 -8.44 -0.68 -11.94
N SER A 10 -9.66 -0.15 -11.77
CA SER A 10 -9.92 0.92 -10.82
C SER A 10 -9.18 0.49 -9.58
N ALA A 11 -8.01 1.11 -9.30
CA ALA A 11 -7.07 0.57 -8.34
C ALA A 11 -7.89 0.28 -7.09
N SER A 12 -8.03 -1.01 -6.77
CA SER A 12 -8.94 -1.42 -5.72
C SER A 12 -8.56 -0.60 -4.49
N ILE A 13 -9.53 -0.28 -3.63
CA ILE A 13 -9.21 0.41 -2.36
C ILE A 13 -8.07 -0.35 -1.65
N TRP A 14 -8.04 -1.68 -1.84
CA TRP A 14 -6.95 -2.55 -1.43
C TRP A 14 -5.61 -2.29 -2.12
N ASP A 15 -5.56 -2.12 -3.45
CA ASP A 15 -4.32 -1.80 -4.17
C ASP A 15 -3.77 -0.41 -3.81
N GLN A 16 -4.66 0.56 -3.60
CA GLN A 16 -4.27 1.89 -3.11
C GLN A 16 -3.69 1.81 -1.70
N PHE A 17 -4.27 0.98 -0.84
CA PHE A 17 -3.76 0.72 0.52
C PHE A 17 -2.38 0.03 0.49
N CYS A 18 -2.21 -1.00 -0.33
CA CYS A 18 -0.92 -1.69 -0.51
C CYS A 18 0.16 -0.73 -1.01
N ASN A 19 -0.15 0.09 -2.02
CA ASN A 19 0.76 1.11 -2.53
C ASN A 19 1.08 2.18 -1.48
N TRP A 20 0.11 2.56 -0.65
CA TRP A 20 0.32 3.54 0.40
C TRP A 20 1.24 3.01 1.51
N ILE A 21 1.01 1.78 2.00
CA ILE A 21 1.85 1.16 3.04
C ILE A 21 3.32 1.05 2.59
N THR A 22 3.52 0.69 1.33
CA THR A 22 4.86 0.48 0.74
C THR A 22 5.47 1.74 0.13
N SER A 23 4.78 2.88 0.22
CA SER A 23 5.29 4.15 -0.31
C SER A 23 6.46 4.67 0.52
N THR A 24 7.56 4.97 -0.17
CA THR A 24 8.76 5.61 0.38
C THR A 24 8.62 7.13 0.50
N ASN A 25 7.53 7.71 -0.02
CA ASN A 25 7.22 9.14 0.16
C ASN A 25 6.58 9.44 1.52
N ASN A 26 6.24 8.43 2.31
CA ASN A 26 5.79 8.64 3.68
C ASN A 26 6.97 9.12 4.54
N ARG A 27 6.75 10.13 5.39
CA ARG A 27 7.79 10.71 6.26
C ARG A 27 8.47 9.66 7.15
N LEU A 28 7.71 8.64 7.55
CA LEU A 28 8.20 7.41 8.15
C LEU A 28 7.72 6.26 7.28
N TYR A 29 8.65 5.43 6.83
CA TYR A 29 8.31 4.25 6.06
C TYR A 29 7.56 3.25 6.96
N ILE A 30 6.37 2.82 6.53
CA ILE A 30 5.57 1.84 7.27
C ILE A 30 5.97 0.43 6.84
N GLY A 31 5.75 0.08 5.57
CA GLY A 31 5.91 -1.29 5.08
C GLY A 31 4.99 -2.29 5.79
N TRP A 32 5.03 -3.56 5.40
CA TRP A 32 4.18 -4.59 6.03
C TRP A 32 4.53 -4.84 7.51
N PHE A 33 5.79 -4.66 7.87
CA PHE A 33 6.23 -4.81 9.26
C PHE A 33 5.71 -3.67 10.16
N GLY A 34 5.70 -2.43 9.67
CA GLY A 34 5.20 -1.27 10.41
C GLY A 34 3.73 -1.39 10.81
N VAL A 35 2.91 -2.08 10.01
CA VAL A 35 1.48 -2.31 10.30
C VAL A 35 1.30 -3.06 11.63
N ILE A 36 2.18 -4.00 11.96
CA ILE A 36 2.15 -4.76 13.21
C ILE A 36 2.94 -4.05 14.31
N MET A 37 4.07 -3.44 13.96
CA MET A 37 4.97 -2.79 14.92
C MET A 37 4.35 -1.55 15.57
N ILE A 38 3.64 -0.70 14.81
CA ILE A 38 3.07 0.56 15.32
C ILE A 38 2.04 0.30 16.44
N PRO A 39 1.02 -0.57 16.26
CA PRO A 39 0.11 -0.92 17.35
C PRO A 39 0.81 -1.57 18.55
N CYS A 40 1.81 -2.41 18.31
CA CYS A 40 2.55 -3.12 19.37
C CYS A 40 3.34 -2.15 20.25
N LEU A 41 4.07 -1.21 19.65
CA LEU A 41 4.86 -0.22 20.37
C LEU A 41 4.01 0.84 21.08
N LEU A 42 2.82 1.15 20.57
CA LEU A 42 1.89 2.10 21.20
C LEU A 42 1.12 1.50 22.38
N ALA A 43 0.90 0.19 22.37
CA ALA A 43 0.18 -0.52 23.42
C ALA A 43 1.09 -0.96 24.58
N ALA A 44 2.39 -1.13 24.33
CA ALA A 44 3.40 -1.40 25.34
C ALA A 44 3.71 -0.15 26.19
#